data_AF-A0A3D0L921-F1
#
_entry.id   AF-A0A3D0L921-F1
#
_cell.length_a   1.000
_cell.length_b   1.000
_cell.length_c   1.000
_cell.angle_alpha   90.00
_cell.angle_beta   90.00
_cell.angle_gamma   90.00
#
_symmetry.space_group_name_H-M   'P 1'
#
loop_
_entity.id
_entity.type
_entity.pdbx_description
1 polymer ?
#
loop_
_entity_poly.entity_id
_entity_poly.type
_entity_poly.pdbx_seq_one_letter_code
_entity_poly.pdbx_strand_id
1 'polypeptide(L)'
;MSVHSSLGKTLAASGMVLSLMCLSCGEKSQAEKEAAVPGDLSRVSVHDPSIVRTQDESGNPFYYIFGTHIVAAGSSDLANWKSFTNGYARKNNALFGNLAQNLAKPFEWAGCNDGDSSGGFAVWAPDVIYNPHYVNEDGSRGAWMIYFCTSSTATRSCIAFGISNRPDGGYTCVDTLVYSGFTETSAKDKKSSVDKQWTNTNIPALIESGLIPEGFSRNWTVGNAYNMDYAPNAIDPGIFFDADGKMWMTYGSWSGGIFILELDPSTGKALYPGRDGKTDDGRLIDRYFGTQLAGGHTLSGEGPFIVYDEEAGWYYLYTTYNYLDSVSGYNMRLFRSKNPDGPYVDAAGRSAVFEAKRTNQYERGIKVMGNYKFTASDGYRSPGHCSAFVDTDGSRYLIYHTRFASSGEFFEARVHQQFLNSEGWPVTAVFENRGDKISPEGYGKKQIAGEYEIINHGTVSDGSSVKEPRIVKLKSNGTITGEKYNGTWKTTGGTYYADFEINGIVFHGVFFEQHDESRECNLVMTFTAIGENNETVWGMKIK
;
A
#
# COMPACT_ATOMS: atom_id res chain seq x y z
N MET A 1 -5.36 26.42 -79.96
CA MET A 1 -4.31 25.37 -79.96
C MET A 1 -4.39 24.72 -78.60
N SER A 2 -4.69 23.45 -78.37
CA SER A 2 -4.67 22.21 -79.16
C SER A 2 -5.62 21.24 -78.40
N VAL A 3 -6.74 20.74 -78.93
CA VAL A 3 -6.93 19.53 -79.78
C VAL A 3 -7.64 18.38 -79.00
N HIS A 4 -8.80 17.96 -79.57
CA HIS A 4 -9.46 16.62 -79.56
C HIS A 4 -10.11 16.07 -78.27
N SER A 5 -11.19 15.27 -78.29
CA SER A 5 -12.11 14.72 -79.33
C SER A 5 -13.20 13.94 -78.57
N SER A 6 -14.51 14.15 -78.82
CA SER A 6 -15.40 13.35 -79.69
C SER A 6 -16.22 12.22 -79.02
N LEU A 7 -17.55 12.29 -79.22
CA LEU A 7 -18.57 11.23 -79.40
C LEU A 7 -18.74 10.17 -78.28
N GLY A 8 -19.94 9.68 -77.91
CA GLY A 8 -21.30 9.86 -78.44
C GLY A 8 -22.33 8.99 -77.69
N LYS A 9 -23.62 9.32 -77.90
CA LYS A 9 -24.88 8.51 -77.91
C LYS A 9 -24.91 7.19 -77.10
N THR A 10 -25.93 6.83 -76.29
CA THR A 10 -27.32 6.55 -76.69
C THR A 10 -28.15 6.15 -75.45
N LEU A 11 -29.47 6.40 -75.53
CA LEU A 11 -30.55 6.01 -74.60
C LEU A 11 -30.58 4.53 -74.19
N ALA A 12 -31.03 4.26 -72.95
CA ALA A 12 -32.05 3.25 -72.67
C ALA A 12 -32.75 3.56 -71.33
N ALA A 13 -34.07 3.79 -71.40
CA ALA A 13 -34.95 3.87 -70.25
C ALA A 13 -35.40 2.44 -69.87
N SER A 14 -35.44 2.16 -68.57
CA SER A 14 -36.30 1.13 -67.96
C SER A 14 -36.59 1.54 -66.53
N GLY A 15 -37.88 1.72 -66.22
CA GLY A 15 -38.36 2.08 -64.89
C GLY A 15 -38.23 0.93 -63.89
N MET A 16 -38.50 1.22 -62.61
CA MET A 16 -39.74 0.86 -61.91
C MET A 16 -39.50 0.88 -60.39
N VAL A 17 -40.53 1.36 -59.68
CA VAL A 17 -40.86 1.17 -58.25
C VAL A 17 -39.93 1.81 -57.21
N LEU A 18 -40.36 2.99 -56.76
CA LEU A 18 -40.00 3.58 -55.47
C LEU A 18 -40.72 2.78 -54.36
N SER A 19 -40.01 1.93 -53.65
CA SER A 19 -40.52 1.29 -52.43
C SER A 19 -40.09 2.14 -51.23
N LEU A 20 -41.05 2.79 -50.57
CA LEU A 20 -40.88 3.39 -49.25
C LEU A 20 -40.52 2.28 -48.26
N MET A 21 -39.31 2.30 -47.72
CA MET A 21 -38.99 1.60 -46.47
C MET A 21 -39.07 2.59 -45.32
N CYS A 22 -40.10 2.42 -44.50
CA CYS A 22 -40.18 2.95 -43.15
C CYS A 22 -38.95 2.51 -42.35
N LEU A 23 -38.09 3.46 -41.98
CA LEU A 23 -37.12 3.24 -40.91
C LEU A 23 -37.88 3.27 -39.59
N SER A 24 -38.10 2.08 -39.03
CA SER A 24 -38.56 1.90 -37.67
C SER A 24 -37.54 2.49 -36.70
N CYS A 25 -37.98 3.36 -35.80
CA CYS A 25 -37.32 3.55 -34.51
C CYS A 25 -37.22 2.20 -33.81
N GLY A 26 -36.00 1.73 -33.57
CA GLY A 26 -35.73 0.50 -32.84
C GLY A 26 -34.41 0.61 -32.08
N GLU A 27 -34.54 0.61 -30.76
CA GLU A 27 -33.57 0.13 -29.76
C GLU A 27 -32.16 0.74 -29.77
N LYS A 28 -31.94 1.70 -28.87
CA LYS A 28 -30.61 1.90 -28.29
C LYS A 28 -30.29 0.64 -27.46
N SER A 29 -29.54 -0.30 -28.03
CA SER A 29 -28.86 -1.28 -27.18
C SER A 29 -27.88 -0.52 -26.29
N GLN A 30 -27.99 -0.73 -24.97
CA GLN A 30 -26.89 -0.46 -24.07
C GLN A 30 -25.80 -1.45 -24.48
N ALA A 31 -24.82 -1.01 -25.27
CA ALA A 31 -23.59 -1.79 -25.42
C ALA A 31 -23.02 -1.95 -23.99
N GLU A 32 -22.92 -3.19 -23.52
CA GLU A 32 -22.22 -3.47 -22.27
C GLU A 32 -20.80 -2.93 -22.44
N LYS A 33 -20.41 -1.98 -21.58
CA LYS A 33 -19.03 -1.50 -21.58
C LYS A 33 -18.18 -2.67 -21.07
N GLU A 34 -17.32 -3.20 -21.92
CA GLU A 34 -16.35 -4.22 -21.52
C GLU A 34 -15.31 -3.62 -20.54
N ALA A 35 -14.75 -4.48 -19.68
CA ALA A 35 -13.62 -4.10 -18.83
C ALA A 35 -12.45 -3.61 -19.69
N ALA A 36 -11.77 -2.55 -19.23
CA ALA A 36 -10.57 -2.08 -19.92
C ALA A 36 -9.48 -3.16 -19.95
N VAL A 37 -9.48 -4.07 -18.96
CA VAL A 37 -8.68 -5.30 -18.93
C VAL A 37 -9.62 -6.52 -18.86
N PRO A 38 -10.01 -7.09 -20.02
CA PRO A 38 -10.93 -8.23 -20.07
C PRO A 38 -10.22 -9.55 -19.78
N GLY A 39 -10.98 -10.53 -19.27
CA GLY A 39 -10.53 -11.91 -19.07
C GLY A 39 -9.80 -12.17 -17.75
N ASP A 40 -9.14 -13.34 -17.69
CA ASP A 40 -8.37 -13.79 -16.54
C ASP A 40 -7.11 -12.92 -16.35
N LEU A 41 -6.91 -12.42 -15.14
CA LEU A 41 -5.76 -11.58 -14.81
C LEU A 41 -4.51 -12.42 -14.55
N SER A 42 -3.36 -11.96 -15.04
CA SER A 42 -2.06 -12.58 -14.77
C SER A 42 -1.61 -12.29 -13.34
N ARG A 43 -1.71 -13.28 -12.46
CA ARG A 43 -1.41 -13.16 -11.02
C ARG A 43 0.05 -13.42 -10.69
N VAL A 44 0.51 -12.80 -9.60
CA VAL A 44 1.82 -13.03 -8.99
C VAL A 44 1.70 -13.08 -7.46
N SER A 45 2.56 -13.89 -6.83
CA SER A 45 2.70 -13.94 -5.37
C SER A 45 3.91 -13.12 -4.94
N VAL A 46 3.68 -11.83 -4.68
CA VAL A 46 4.67 -10.91 -4.09
C VAL A 46 4.16 -10.54 -2.70
N HIS A 47 4.86 -11.00 -1.66
CA HIS A 47 4.54 -10.67 -0.27
C HIS A 47 5.12 -9.30 0.05
N ASP A 48 4.39 -8.48 0.80
CA ASP A 48 4.80 -7.10 1.14
C ASP A 48 5.15 -6.23 -0.09
N PRO A 49 4.24 -6.10 -1.07
CA PRO A 49 4.56 -5.42 -2.33
C PRO A 49 4.69 -3.91 -2.15
N SER A 50 5.88 -3.37 -2.39
CA SER A 50 6.11 -1.94 -2.58
C SER A 50 6.11 -1.53 -4.05
N ILE A 51 5.17 -0.67 -4.42
CA ILE A 51 4.94 -0.15 -5.77
C ILE A 51 5.93 0.96 -6.11
N VAL A 52 6.45 0.93 -7.33
CA VAL A 52 7.16 2.07 -7.92
C VAL A 52 6.77 2.26 -9.38
N ARG A 53 6.49 3.51 -9.74
CA ARG A 53 6.15 3.93 -11.11
C ARG A 53 7.42 4.33 -11.86
N THR A 54 7.56 3.81 -13.07
CA THR A 54 8.64 4.10 -14.01
C THR A 54 8.06 4.40 -15.40
N GLN A 55 8.90 4.31 -16.42
CA GLN A 55 8.47 4.25 -17.81
C GLN A 55 9.11 3.05 -18.50
N ASP A 56 8.47 2.52 -19.53
CA ASP A 56 9.07 1.56 -20.47
C ASP A 56 10.03 2.26 -21.46
N GLU A 57 10.69 1.47 -22.32
CA GLU A 57 11.62 2.00 -23.34
C GLU A 57 10.95 2.96 -24.35
N SER A 58 9.62 2.92 -24.46
CA SER A 58 8.82 3.79 -25.33
C SER A 58 8.28 5.03 -24.61
N GLY A 59 8.57 5.19 -23.31
CA GLY A 59 8.11 6.30 -22.48
C GLY A 59 6.71 6.12 -21.89
N ASN A 60 6.07 4.95 -22.08
CA ASN A 60 4.76 4.67 -21.47
C ASN A 60 4.91 4.34 -20.00
N PRO A 61 3.87 4.58 -19.17
CA PRO A 61 3.89 4.17 -17.77
C PRO A 61 4.18 2.67 -17.62
N PHE A 62 5.07 2.34 -16.70
CA PHE A 62 5.37 0.97 -16.31
C PHE A 62 5.49 0.92 -14.79
N TYR A 63 5.11 -0.19 -14.18
CA TYR A 63 5.00 -0.32 -12.74
C TYR A 63 5.73 -1.56 -12.28
N TYR A 64 6.48 -1.43 -11.20
CA TYR A 64 7.12 -2.56 -10.53
C TYR A 64 6.59 -2.69 -9.11
N ILE A 65 6.45 -3.92 -8.65
CA ILE A 65 6.27 -4.23 -7.23
C ILE A 65 7.47 -5.03 -6.74
N PHE A 66 8.06 -4.63 -5.63
CA PHE A 66 9.15 -5.33 -4.96
C PHE A 66 8.68 -5.81 -3.60
N GLY A 67 9.01 -7.04 -3.25
CA GLY A 67 8.52 -7.64 -2.03
C GLY A 67 9.53 -8.52 -1.31
N THR A 68 9.06 -9.02 -0.19
CA THR A 68 9.76 -9.96 0.68
C THR A 68 10.25 -11.19 -0.09
N HIS A 69 11.40 -11.72 0.32
CA HIS A 69 12.09 -12.87 -0.29
C HIS A 69 12.70 -12.60 -1.67
N ILE A 70 12.96 -11.32 -1.98
CA ILE A 70 13.58 -10.90 -3.25
C ILE A 70 12.69 -11.32 -4.42
N VAL A 71 11.38 -11.13 -4.25
CA VAL A 71 10.38 -11.39 -5.28
C VAL A 71 9.87 -10.05 -5.80
N ALA A 72 9.86 -9.87 -7.12
CA ALA A 72 9.35 -8.68 -7.77
C ALA A 72 8.68 -9.01 -9.10
N ALA A 73 7.75 -8.14 -9.49
CA ALA A 73 6.98 -8.26 -10.73
C ALA A 73 6.81 -6.90 -11.41
N GLY A 74 6.62 -6.91 -12.73
CA GLY A 74 6.33 -5.73 -13.52
C GLY A 74 4.94 -5.78 -14.16
N SER A 75 4.35 -4.63 -14.43
CA SER A 75 3.04 -4.46 -15.08
C SER A 75 3.01 -3.16 -15.89
N SER A 76 2.24 -3.14 -16.99
CA SER A 76 1.94 -1.93 -17.77
C SER A 76 0.55 -1.36 -17.49
N ASP A 77 -0.30 -2.09 -16.75
CA ASP A 77 -1.73 -1.79 -16.60
C ASP A 77 -2.25 -1.88 -15.16
N LEU A 78 -1.37 -2.22 -14.20
CA LEU A 78 -1.69 -2.45 -12.78
C LEU A 78 -2.71 -3.58 -12.54
N ALA A 79 -2.89 -4.47 -13.52
CA ALA A 79 -3.83 -5.60 -13.44
C ALA A 79 -3.13 -6.93 -13.78
N ASN A 80 -2.33 -6.94 -14.85
CA ASN A 80 -1.55 -8.08 -15.30
C ASN A 80 -0.10 -7.93 -14.87
N TRP A 81 0.39 -8.91 -14.12
CA TRP A 81 1.73 -8.89 -13.54
C TRP A 81 2.59 -10.02 -14.08
N LYS A 82 3.88 -9.74 -14.25
CA LYS A 82 4.89 -10.73 -14.63
C LYS A 82 6.08 -10.68 -13.69
N SER A 83 6.31 -11.77 -12.96
CA SER A 83 7.50 -11.93 -12.14
C SER A 83 8.77 -11.95 -13.00
N PHE A 84 9.83 -11.29 -12.53
CA PHE A 84 11.14 -11.25 -13.21
C PHE A 84 12.31 -11.66 -12.31
N THR A 85 12.03 -11.96 -11.04
CA THR A 85 13.03 -12.36 -10.03
C THR A 85 13.08 -13.87 -9.81
N ASN A 86 14.14 -14.33 -9.15
CA ASN A 86 14.40 -15.75 -8.85
C ASN A 86 14.56 -16.04 -7.35
N GLY A 87 13.92 -15.23 -6.49
CA GLY A 87 13.91 -15.40 -5.04
C GLY A 87 15.32 -15.39 -4.44
N TYR A 88 15.61 -16.33 -3.53
CA TYR A 88 16.90 -16.44 -2.86
C TYR A 88 18.00 -17.18 -3.65
N ALA A 89 18.01 -17.05 -4.99
CA ALA A 89 19.14 -17.52 -5.78
C ALA A 89 20.45 -16.94 -5.23
N ARG A 90 21.47 -17.78 -5.00
CA ARG A 90 22.65 -17.42 -4.20
C ARG A 90 23.72 -16.65 -4.98
N LYS A 91 24.02 -17.05 -6.22
CA LYS A 91 25.16 -16.52 -7.01
C LYS A 91 24.74 -15.55 -8.11
N ASN A 92 23.55 -15.74 -8.64
CA ASN A 92 22.97 -15.06 -9.79
C ASN A 92 21.56 -14.57 -9.44
N ASN A 93 21.45 -13.96 -8.26
CA ASN A 93 20.24 -13.30 -7.80
C ASN A 93 19.86 -12.17 -8.75
N ALA A 94 18.58 -12.10 -9.13
CA ALA A 94 18.09 -11.11 -10.10
C ALA A 94 18.28 -9.66 -9.63
N LEU A 95 18.16 -9.40 -8.32
CA LEU A 95 18.32 -8.06 -7.77
C LEU A 95 19.75 -7.80 -7.27
N PHE A 96 20.37 -8.79 -6.61
CA PHE A 96 21.62 -8.58 -5.85
C PHE A 96 22.83 -9.38 -6.34
N GLY A 97 22.77 -10.11 -7.46
CA GLY A 97 23.89 -10.92 -7.95
C GLY A 97 24.34 -12.01 -6.96
N ASN A 98 25.58 -11.94 -6.47
CA ASN A 98 26.06 -12.85 -5.42
C ASN A 98 25.54 -12.38 -4.06
N LEU A 99 24.43 -12.96 -3.61
CA LEU A 99 23.63 -12.45 -2.50
C LEU A 99 24.42 -12.34 -1.19
N ALA A 100 25.13 -13.40 -0.78
CA ALA A 100 25.86 -13.41 0.48
C ALA A 100 27.07 -12.47 0.47
N GLN A 101 27.70 -12.28 -0.69
CA GLN A 101 28.82 -11.38 -0.84
C GLN A 101 28.35 -9.92 -0.88
N ASN A 102 27.31 -9.63 -1.66
CA ASN A 102 26.79 -8.28 -1.85
C ASN A 102 26.17 -7.75 -0.54
N LEU A 103 25.37 -8.58 0.14
CA LEU A 103 24.70 -8.21 1.39
C LEU A 103 25.51 -8.61 2.63
N ALA A 104 26.83 -8.78 2.52
CA ALA A 104 27.67 -9.26 3.61
C ALA A 104 27.53 -8.40 4.89
N LYS A 105 27.53 -7.07 4.73
CA LYS A 105 27.44 -6.11 5.85
C LYS A 105 26.16 -6.26 6.69
N PRO A 106 24.94 -6.20 6.14
CA PRO A 106 23.75 -6.48 6.95
C PRO A 106 23.70 -7.93 7.47
N PHE A 107 24.29 -8.89 6.73
CA PHE A 107 24.35 -10.29 7.16
C PHE A 107 25.33 -10.58 8.31
N GLU A 108 26.26 -9.69 8.61
CA GLU A 108 27.06 -9.76 9.85
C GLU A 108 26.18 -9.65 11.09
N TRP A 109 25.04 -8.97 10.98
CA TRP A 109 24.10 -8.77 12.08
C TRP A 109 22.92 -9.73 12.06
N ALA A 110 22.23 -9.88 10.93
CA ALA A 110 20.99 -10.66 10.86
C ALA A 110 20.66 -11.16 9.44
N GLY A 111 19.89 -12.26 9.34
CA GLY A 111 19.20 -12.69 8.13
C GLY A 111 19.97 -13.58 7.16
N CYS A 112 21.12 -14.13 7.55
CA CYS A 112 21.83 -15.14 6.77
C CYS A 112 22.29 -16.31 7.66
N ASN A 113 21.59 -17.44 7.55
CA ASN A 113 21.90 -18.68 8.27
C ASN A 113 22.10 -18.48 9.79
N ASP A 114 21.21 -17.71 10.40
CA ASP A 114 21.36 -17.28 11.80
C ASP A 114 19.99 -17.15 12.49
N GLY A 115 19.88 -17.63 13.73
CA GLY A 115 18.62 -17.56 14.49
C GLY A 115 17.47 -18.27 13.75
N ASP A 116 16.37 -17.56 13.53
CA ASP A 116 15.20 -18.03 12.79
C ASP A 116 15.45 -18.14 11.27
N SER A 117 16.48 -17.46 10.75
CA SER A 117 16.93 -17.56 9.35
C SER A 117 17.88 -18.74 9.06
N SER A 118 18.10 -19.61 10.06
CA SER A 118 18.99 -20.79 9.95
C SER A 118 18.67 -21.64 8.71
N GLY A 119 19.69 -21.94 7.90
CA GLY A 119 19.58 -22.70 6.65
C GLY A 119 19.28 -21.87 5.40
N GLY A 120 18.93 -20.58 5.54
CA GLY A 120 18.50 -19.74 4.43
C GLY A 120 18.87 -18.27 4.59
N PHE A 121 18.01 -17.41 4.06
CA PHE A 121 18.09 -15.96 4.16
C PHE A 121 16.75 -15.38 4.58
N ALA A 122 16.80 -14.18 5.16
CA ALA A 122 15.65 -13.35 5.47
C ALA A 122 15.96 -11.93 5.00
N VAL A 123 15.48 -11.59 3.79
CA VAL A 123 15.51 -10.26 3.19
C VAL A 123 14.06 -9.86 2.92
N TRP A 124 13.55 -8.88 3.66
CA TRP A 124 12.11 -8.61 3.75
C TRP A 124 11.78 -7.15 3.39
N ALA A 125 10.51 -6.97 3.01
CA ALA A 125 9.77 -5.71 2.86
C ALA A 125 10.62 -4.56 2.29
N PRO A 126 11.12 -4.70 1.05
CA PRO A 126 11.90 -3.64 0.45
C PRO A 126 11.00 -2.50 -0.01
N ASP A 127 11.58 -1.31 -0.08
CA ASP A 127 11.02 -0.19 -0.82
C ASP A 127 12.02 0.33 -1.86
N VAL A 128 11.52 0.71 -3.03
CA VAL A 128 12.33 1.12 -4.19
C VAL A 128 11.93 2.51 -4.64
N ILE A 129 12.90 3.40 -4.74
CA ILE A 129 12.69 4.79 -5.16
C ILE A 129 13.80 5.26 -6.09
N TYR A 130 13.47 6.09 -7.07
CA TYR A 130 14.48 6.83 -7.81
C TYR A 130 14.88 8.09 -7.04
N ASN A 131 16.16 8.21 -6.70
CA ASN A 131 16.70 9.39 -6.06
C ASN A 131 17.58 10.16 -7.05
N PRO A 132 17.12 11.31 -7.59
CA PRO A 132 17.89 12.11 -8.55
C PRO A 132 19.09 12.84 -7.92
N HIS A 133 19.17 12.89 -6.58
CA HIS A 133 20.17 13.65 -5.85
C HIS A 133 21.33 12.79 -5.33
N TYR A 134 21.19 11.46 -5.36
CA TYR A 134 22.23 10.53 -4.93
C TYR A 134 23.53 10.76 -5.71
N VAL A 135 24.66 10.87 -5.02
CA VAL A 135 25.97 11.06 -5.63
C VAL A 135 26.67 9.71 -5.73
N ASN A 136 26.82 9.21 -6.96
CA ASN A 136 27.53 7.97 -7.24
C ASN A 136 29.04 8.12 -7.00
N GLU A 137 29.76 7.00 -6.88
CA GLU A 137 31.21 6.99 -6.64
C GLU A 137 32.01 7.71 -7.74
N ASP A 138 31.50 7.72 -8.97
CA ASP A 138 32.10 8.43 -10.10
C ASP A 138 31.76 9.94 -10.15
N GLY A 139 31.00 10.43 -9.16
CA GLY A 139 30.55 11.82 -9.05
C GLY A 139 29.29 12.15 -9.88
N SER A 140 28.76 11.19 -10.66
CA SER A 140 27.47 11.37 -11.34
C SER A 140 26.33 11.41 -10.32
N ARG A 141 25.17 11.93 -10.74
CA ARG A 141 23.97 12.01 -9.90
C ARG A 141 22.85 11.12 -10.41
N GLY A 142 22.07 10.59 -9.48
CA GLY A 142 20.90 9.78 -9.77
C GLY A 142 21.17 8.29 -9.61
N ALA A 143 20.33 7.63 -8.82
CA ALA A 143 20.33 6.18 -8.68
C ALA A 143 18.94 5.67 -8.30
N TRP A 144 18.62 4.47 -8.75
CA TRP A 144 17.58 3.67 -8.12
C TRP A 144 18.10 3.16 -6.79
N MET A 145 17.33 3.37 -5.73
CA MET A 145 17.68 2.91 -4.39
C MET A 145 16.69 1.83 -3.97
N ILE A 146 17.21 0.75 -3.39
CA ILE A 146 16.39 -0.26 -2.69
C ILE A 146 16.76 -0.22 -1.21
N TYR A 147 15.80 0.14 -0.37
CA TYR A 147 15.91 0.01 1.08
C TYR A 147 15.24 -1.31 1.45
N PHE A 148 15.90 -2.13 2.27
CA PHE A 148 15.40 -3.45 2.64
C PHE A 148 15.84 -3.75 4.07
N CYS A 149 15.28 -4.80 4.66
CA CYS A 149 15.73 -5.27 5.97
C CYS A 149 16.20 -6.71 5.93
N THR A 150 17.05 -7.06 6.89
CA THR A 150 17.41 -8.44 7.20
C THR A 150 17.07 -8.76 8.64
N SER A 151 16.65 -10.01 8.91
CA SER A 151 16.11 -10.37 10.23
C SER A 151 16.47 -11.79 10.66
N SER A 152 16.82 -11.97 11.93
CA SER A 152 17.17 -13.27 12.52
C SER A 152 16.28 -13.66 13.69
N THR A 153 15.53 -12.73 14.27
CA THR A 153 14.53 -12.99 15.32
C THR A 153 13.40 -11.95 15.22
N ALA A 154 12.41 -12.02 16.11
CA ALA A 154 11.36 -11.01 16.22
C ALA A 154 11.85 -9.59 16.59
N THR A 155 13.14 -9.40 16.94
CA THR A 155 13.70 -8.09 17.30
C THR A 155 15.08 -7.81 16.74
N ARG A 156 15.88 -8.83 16.45
CA ARG A 156 17.22 -8.65 15.91
C ARG A 156 17.15 -8.59 14.39
N SER A 157 17.15 -7.35 13.92
CA SER A 157 17.04 -6.99 12.51
C SER A 157 17.90 -5.77 12.22
N CYS A 158 18.11 -5.49 10.94
CA CYS A 158 18.67 -4.22 10.50
C CYS A 158 18.10 -3.79 9.16
N ILE A 159 18.05 -2.47 8.94
CA ILE A 159 17.69 -1.85 7.66
C ILE A 159 18.96 -1.46 6.94
N ALA A 160 19.07 -1.83 5.68
CA ALA A 160 20.16 -1.53 4.79
C ALA A 160 19.62 -1.00 3.46
N PHE A 161 20.51 -0.45 2.64
CA PHE A 161 20.13 -0.01 1.31
C PHE A 161 21.19 -0.35 0.27
N GLY A 162 20.75 -0.45 -0.98
CA GLY A 162 21.61 -0.59 -2.14
C GLY A 162 21.19 0.33 -3.28
N ILE A 163 22.07 0.49 -4.26
CA ILE A 163 21.85 1.36 -5.42
C ILE A 163 22.00 0.61 -6.74
N SER A 164 21.29 1.07 -7.77
CA SER A 164 21.38 0.58 -9.14
C SER A 164 21.19 1.72 -10.14
N ASN A 165 21.64 1.52 -11.38
CA ASN A 165 21.34 2.39 -12.51
C ASN A 165 20.00 2.05 -13.19
N ARG A 166 19.33 0.96 -12.80
CA ARG A 166 18.04 0.50 -13.33
C ARG A 166 17.12 0.03 -12.22
N PRO A 167 15.78 0.15 -12.38
CA PRO A 167 14.84 -0.18 -11.31
C PRO A 167 14.78 -1.69 -11.02
N ASP A 168 14.99 -2.52 -12.03
CA ASP A 168 14.67 -3.95 -12.04
C ASP A 168 15.89 -4.87 -11.73
N GLY A 169 16.90 -4.35 -11.03
CA GLY A 169 17.96 -5.16 -10.43
C GLY A 169 19.37 -4.60 -10.64
N GLY A 170 20.39 -5.39 -10.28
CA GLY A 170 21.78 -4.93 -10.29
C GLY A 170 22.13 -4.05 -9.10
N TYR A 171 21.38 -4.16 -8.01
CA TYR A 171 21.58 -3.38 -6.80
C TYR A 171 22.85 -3.83 -6.08
N THR A 172 23.72 -2.87 -5.75
CA THR A 172 24.89 -3.05 -4.90
C THR A 172 24.60 -2.47 -3.51
N CYS A 173 24.78 -3.27 -2.46
CA CYS A 173 24.61 -2.82 -1.08
C CYS A 173 25.61 -1.73 -0.75
N VAL A 174 25.14 -0.64 -0.13
CA VAL A 174 25.98 0.51 0.24
C VAL A 174 26.25 0.50 1.75
N ASP A 175 25.20 0.47 2.56
CA ASP A 175 25.35 0.58 4.02
C ASP A 175 24.18 -0.06 4.79
N THR A 176 24.35 -0.19 6.10
CA THR A 176 23.32 -0.56 7.07
C THR A 176 23.05 0.63 7.99
N LEU A 177 21.79 1.07 8.04
CA LEU A 177 21.36 2.34 8.63
C LEU A 177 20.87 2.20 10.06
N VAL A 178 20.00 1.21 10.32
CA VAL A 178 19.33 1.05 11.61
C VAL A 178 19.43 -0.39 12.06
N TYR A 179 19.67 -0.59 13.35
CA TYR A 179 19.83 -1.90 14.00
C TYR A 179 18.87 -2.00 15.18
N SER A 180 18.26 -3.16 15.37
CA SER A 180 17.42 -3.47 16.54
C SER A 180 17.84 -4.81 17.17
N GLY A 181 17.35 -5.07 18.39
CA GLY A 181 17.56 -6.35 19.08
C GLY A 181 18.94 -6.51 19.72
N PHE A 182 19.70 -5.42 19.82
CA PHE A 182 20.98 -5.37 20.51
C PHE A 182 20.82 -5.36 22.04
N THR A 183 21.89 -5.71 22.74
CA THR A 183 21.98 -5.78 24.21
C THR A 183 23.03 -4.82 24.75
N GLU A 184 22.96 -4.47 26.03
CA GLU A 184 23.94 -3.58 26.67
C GLU A 184 25.33 -4.25 26.74
N THR A 185 25.35 -5.52 27.12
CA THR A 185 26.53 -6.37 27.26
C THR A 185 26.43 -7.58 26.35
N SER A 186 27.57 -8.27 26.16
CA SER A 186 27.68 -9.43 25.27
C SER A 186 26.60 -10.48 25.54
N ALA A 187 25.89 -10.88 24.47
CA ALA A 187 24.83 -11.87 24.52
C ALA A 187 24.61 -12.47 23.13
N LYS A 188 24.05 -13.68 23.06
CA LYS A 188 23.74 -14.37 21.79
C LYS A 188 22.32 -14.91 21.79
N ASP A 189 21.71 -14.95 20.61
CA ASP A 189 20.44 -15.67 20.44
C ASP A 189 20.65 -17.19 20.38
N LYS A 190 19.55 -17.92 20.57
CA LYS A 190 19.53 -19.35 20.28
C LYS A 190 19.84 -19.58 18.79
N LYS A 191 20.67 -20.58 18.47
CA LYS A 191 21.14 -20.89 17.10
C LYS A 191 21.85 -19.70 16.42
N SER A 192 22.56 -18.88 17.19
CA SER A 192 23.32 -17.75 16.67
C SER A 192 24.73 -17.73 17.25
N SER A 193 25.72 -17.40 16.42
CA SER A 193 27.08 -17.08 16.86
C SER A 193 27.32 -15.58 17.01
N VAL A 194 26.39 -14.74 16.52
CA VAL A 194 26.47 -13.27 16.54
C VAL A 194 26.39 -12.77 17.97
N ASP A 195 27.34 -11.92 18.35
CA ASP A 195 27.27 -11.18 19.61
C ASP A 195 26.42 -9.92 19.42
N LYS A 196 25.32 -9.85 20.16
CA LYS A 196 24.31 -8.81 20.03
C LYS A 196 24.61 -7.56 20.83
N GLN A 197 25.78 -7.45 21.45
CA GLN A 197 26.15 -6.20 22.11
C GLN A 197 26.04 -5.01 21.15
N TRP A 198 25.48 -3.89 21.61
CA TRP A 198 25.27 -2.68 20.81
C TRP A 198 26.56 -2.15 20.15
N THR A 199 27.73 -2.46 20.71
CA THR A 199 29.03 -2.11 20.15
C THR A 199 29.35 -2.82 18.82
N ASN A 200 28.58 -3.85 18.45
CA ASN A 200 28.70 -4.55 17.17
C ASN A 200 27.73 -4.00 16.10
N THR A 201 27.10 -2.86 16.37
CA THR A 201 26.26 -2.12 15.41
C THR A 201 27.03 -0.91 14.85
N ASN A 202 26.35 -0.03 14.11
CA ASN A 202 26.93 1.24 13.68
C ASN A 202 27.01 2.32 14.78
N ILE A 203 26.35 2.11 15.93
CA ILE A 203 26.24 3.10 17.02
C ILE A 203 27.63 3.63 17.48
N PRO A 204 28.67 2.80 17.70
CA PRO A 204 30.00 3.33 18.05
C PRO A 204 30.58 4.31 17.03
N ALA A 205 30.43 4.05 15.74
CA ALA A 205 30.91 4.94 14.69
C ALA A 205 30.12 6.26 14.65
N LEU A 206 28.82 6.21 14.98
CA LEU A 206 27.98 7.41 15.11
C LEU A 206 28.34 8.24 16.35
N ILE A 207 28.80 7.61 17.44
CA ILE A 207 29.35 8.30 18.61
C ILE A 207 30.68 8.96 18.27
N GLU A 208 31.60 8.23 17.64
CA GLU A 208 32.93 8.74 17.27
C GLU A 208 32.85 9.93 16.29
N SER A 209 31.92 9.88 15.34
CA SER A 209 31.65 10.99 14.41
C SER A 209 30.87 12.16 15.02
N GLY A 210 30.39 12.02 16.26
CA GLY A 210 29.62 13.06 16.95
C GLY A 210 28.17 13.21 16.49
N LEU A 211 27.64 12.25 15.74
CA LEU A 211 26.23 12.25 15.29
C LEU A 211 25.26 11.89 16.42
N ILE A 212 25.66 11.03 17.36
CA ILE A 212 24.93 10.73 18.61
C ILE A 212 25.85 10.90 19.82
N PRO A 213 26.25 12.13 20.15
CA PRO A 213 27.33 12.39 21.12
C PRO A 213 27.01 11.91 22.55
N GLU A 214 25.73 11.76 22.90
CA GLU A 214 25.31 11.22 24.19
C GLU A 214 25.44 9.69 24.28
N GLY A 215 25.70 9.01 23.16
CA GLY A 215 25.96 7.58 23.09
C GLY A 215 24.77 6.70 23.47
N PHE A 216 25.07 5.53 24.05
CA PHE A 216 24.09 4.51 24.37
C PHE A 216 22.99 5.01 25.32
N SER A 217 21.73 4.90 24.92
CA SER A 217 20.60 5.27 25.78
C SER A 217 20.16 4.11 26.66
N ARG A 218 19.93 4.38 27.95
CA ARG A 218 19.39 3.40 28.92
C ARG A 218 17.95 3.00 28.62
N ASN A 219 17.23 3.75 27.79
CA ASN A 219 15.87 3.39 27.36
C ASN A 219 15.86 2.24 26.34
N TRP A 220 16.97 2.00 25.66
CA TRP A 220 17.08 0.95 24.64
C TRP A 220 17.08 -0.45 25.22
N THR A 221 17.30 -0.60 26.53
CA THR A 221 17.30 -1.90 27.20
C THR A 221 16.51 -1.88 28.51
N VAL A 222 15.92 -3.04 28.86
CA VAL A 222 15.42 -3.31 30.22
C VAL A 222 16.34 -4.37 30.82
N GLY A 223 17.19 -3.93 31.76
CA GLY A 223 18.38 -4.71 32.12
C GLY A 223 19.30 -4.84 30.90
N ASN A 224 19.71 -6.07 30.57
CA ASN A 224 20.53 -6.32 29.39
C ASN A 224 19.74 -6.46 28.08
N ALA A 225 18.44 -6.76 28.15
CA ALA A 225 17.64 -7.13 26.99
C ALA A 225 17.11 -5.89 26.25
N TYR A 226 17.01 -5.98 24.93
CA TYR A 226 16.41 -4.94 24.08
C TYR A 226 15.00 -4.58 24.54
N ASN A 227 14.72 -3.28 24.70
CA ASN A 227 13.44 -2.78 25.20
C ASN A 227 12.41 -2.67 24.07
N MET A 228 11.69 -3.75 23.81
CA MET A 228 10.63 -3.78 22.80
C MET A 228 9.40 -2.92 23.14
N ASP A 229 9.25 -2.41 24.36
CA ASP A 229 8.14 -1.51 24.70
C ASP A 229 8.40 -0.08 24.17
N TYR A 230 9.68 0.28 24.05
CA TYR A 230 10.17 1.61 23.67
C TYR A 230 10.76 1.64 22.26
N ALA A 231 11.65 0.70 21.93
CA ALA A 231 12.45 0.73 20.71
C ALA A 231 11.81 -0.10 19.59
N PRO A 232 11.94 0.31 18.32
CA PRO A 232 11.33 -0.39 17.20
C PRO A 232 12.04 -1.71 16.87
N ASN A 233 11.35 -2.58 16.14
CA ASN A 233 12.04 -3.58 15.32
C ASN A 233 12.47 -2.91 14.00
N ALA A 234 13.73 -3.03 13.59
CA ALA A 234 14.29 -2.37 12.43
C ALA A 234 14.01 -3.16 11.14
N ILE A 235 12.74 -3.18 10.75
CA ILE A 235 12.23 -3.77 9.50
C ILE A 235 11.20 -2.85 8.84
N ASP A 236 10.73 -3.24 7.66
CA ASP A 236 9.68 -2.58 6.86
C ASP A 236 9.98 -1.10 6.55
N PRO A 237 11.12 -0.77 5.92
CA PRO A 237 11.39 0.59 5.47
C PRO A 237 10.41 1.04 4.39
N GLY A 238 9.89 2.26 4.51
CA GLY A 238 9.14 2.98 3.49
C GLY A 238 9.75 4.36 3.28
N ILE A 239 9.99 4.73 2.02
CA ILE A 239 10.81 5.88 1.62
C ILE A 239 9.99 6.82 0.77
N PHE A 240 10.05 8.11 1.09
CA PHE A 240 9.35 9.11 0.29
C PHE A 240 10.09 10.45 0.32
N PHE A 241 9.82 11.27 -0.70
CA PHE A 241 10.14 12.69 -0.67
C PHE A 241 8.90 13.45 -0.19
N ASP A 242 9.09 14.38 0.73
CA ASP A 242 8.02 15.28 1.15
C ASP A 242 7.79 16.41 0.13
N ALA A 243 6.78 17.24 0.38
CA ALA A 243 6.43 18.37 -0.49
C ALA A 243 7.55 19.43 -0.61
N ASP A 244 8.48 19.47 0.34
CA ASP A 244 9.64 20.38 0.35
C ASP A 244 10.91 19.74 -0.24
N GLY A 245 10.82 18.49 -0.70
CA GLY A 245 11.92 17.73 -1.30
C GLY A 245 12.88 17.09 -0.30
N LYS A 246 12.54 17.05 0.99
CA LYS A 246 13.30 16.25 1.96
C LYS A 246 12.98 14.77 1.78
N MET A 247 13.98 13.94 1.97
CA MET A 247 13.84 12.49 1.89
C MET A 247 13.62 11.93 3.29
N TRP A 248 12.67 11.02 3.43
CA TRP A 248 12.30 10.42 4.71
C TRP A 248 12.26 8.90 4.62
N MET A 249 12.53 8.23 5.73
CA MET A 249 12.33 6.80 5.92
C MET A 249 11.44 6.55 7.13
N THR A 250 10.25 6.00 6.89
CA THR A 250 9.48 5.33 7.94
C THR A 250 9.88 3.89 8.08
N TYR A 251 9.80 3.34 9.28
CA TYR A 251 10.06 1.91 9.50
C TYR A 251 9.50 1.46 10.85
N GLY A 252 9.40 0.16 11.06
CA GLY A 252 8.97 -0.41 12.33
C GLY A 252 7.97 -1.55 12.15
N SER A 253 8.01 -2.49 13.07
CA SER A 253 7.06 -3.60 13.14
C SER A 253 6.88 -4.00 14.60
N TRP A 254 5.64 -3.89 15.09
CA TRP A 254 5.25 -4.14 16.47
C TRP A 254 6.13 -3.34 17.45
N SER A 255 6.62 -3.97 18.52
CA SER A 255 7.62 -3.40 19.44
C SER A 255 7.29 -1.95 19.88
N GLY A 256 8.27 -1.04 19.86
CA GLY A 256 8.08 0.38 20.15
C GLY A 256 7.25 1.14 19.12
N GLY A 257 6.79 0.48 18.05
CA GLY A 257 5.96 1.07 17.01
C GLY A 257 6.75 1.49 15.77
N ILE A 258 6.15 2.40 15.02
CA ILE A 258 6.64 2.97 13.77
C ILE A 258 7.39 4.26 14.06
N PHE A 259 8.57 4.41 13.48
CA PHE A 259 9.43 5.59 13.60
C PHE A 259 9.71 6.19 12.22
N ILE A 260 10.15 7.45 12.21
CA ILE A 260 10.60 8.17 11.01
C ILE A 260 11.96 8.83 11.23
N LEU A 261 12.81 8.76 10.21
CA LEU A 261 14.11 9.44 10.11
C LEU A 261 14.16 10.27 8.82
N GLU A 262 14.72 11.47 8.90
CA GLU A 262 15.14 12.19 7.69
C GLU A 262 16.35 11.47 7.08
N LEU A 263 16.44 11.43 5.75
CA LEU A 263 17.56 10.87 5.01
C LEU A 263 18.28 11.99 4.26
N ASP A 264 19.60 11.91 4.19
CA ASP A 264 20.38 12.77 3.30
C ASP A 264 20.21 12.29 1.85
N PRO A 265 19.58 13.08 0.97
CA PRO A 265 19.30 12.65 -0.40
C PRO A 265 20.58 12.50 -1.24
N SER A 266 21.71 13.09 -0.84
CA SER A 266 22.99 12.93 -1.55
C SER A 266 23.68 11.59 -1.26
N THR A 267 23.41 10.99 -0.11
CA THR A 267 24.09 9.77 0.36
C THR A 267 23.15 8.59 0.64
N GLY A 268 21.84 8.82 0.75
CA GLY A 268 20.86 7.84 1.20
C GLY A 268 20.95 7.45 2.68
N LYS A 269 21.82 8.12 3.46
CA LYS A 269 22.05 7.77 4.86
C LYS A 269 21.08 8.50 5.79
N ALA A 270 20.79 7.88 6.92
CA ALA A 270 19.95 8.48 7.95
C ALA A 270 20.61 9.71 8.59
N LEU A 271 19.81 10.76 8.76
CA LEU A 271 20.11 11.92 9.58
C LEU A 271 19.54 11.69 10.97
N TYR A 272 20.36 11.14 11.87
CA TYR A 272 19.97 10.82 13.24
C TYR A 272 19.67 12.09 14.05
N PRO A 273 18.61 12.12 14.90
CA PRO A 273 18.31 13.29 15.72
C PRO A 273 19.42 13.71 16.68
N GLY A 274 20.29 12.78 17.09
CA GLY A 274 21.47 13.05 17.91
C GLY A 274 21.20 13.24 19.40
N ARG A 275 19.94 13.52 19.78
CA ARG A 275 19.48 13.71 21.15
C ARG A 275 18.08 13.15 21.34
N ASP A 276 17.78 12.74 22.57
CA ASP A 276 16.43 12.33 22.94
C ASP A 276 15.57 13.57 23.20
N GLY A 277 14.26 13.44 23.04
CA GLY A 277 13.34 14.54 23.26
C GLY A 277 11.89 14.16 23.03
N LYS A 278 11.08 15.20 22.82
CA LYS A 278 9.69 15.06 22.42
C LYS A 278 9.35 16.08 21.35
N THR A 279 8.43 15.72 20.47
CA THR A 279 7.76 16.69 19.60
C THR A 279 6.88 17.62 20.44
N ASP A 280 6.43 18.72 19.86
CA ASP A 280 5.53 19.67 20.53
C ASP A 280 4.21 19.03 21.00
N ASP A 281 3.73 18.03 20.24
CA ASP A 281 2.55 17.24 20.58
C ASP A 281 2.84 16.04 21.52
N GLY A 282 4.09 15.90 21.97
CA GLY A 282 4.49 15.01 23.07
C GLY A 282 4.95 13.61 22.67
N ARG A 283 5.07 13.33 21.36
CA ARG A 283 5.59 12.04 20.84
C ARG A 283 7.08 11.90 21.10
N LEU A 284 7.54 10.67 21.23
CA LEU A 284 8.94 10.35 21.49
C LEU A 284 9.83 10.77 20.31
N ILE A 285 10.96 11.43 20.62
CA ILE A 285 12.12 11.55 19.75
C ILE A 285 13.27 10.79 20.40
N ASP A 286 13.82 9.80 19.71
CA ASP A 286 15.01 9.07 20.12
C ASP A 286 16.21 9.52 19.30
N ARG A 287 17.37 9.70 19.96
CA ARG A 287 18.62 10.15 19.32
C ARG A 287 19.05 9.34 18.10
N TYR A 288 18.67 8.06 18.03
CA TYR A 288 19.07 7.12 16.99
C TYR A 288 17.87 6.63 16.18
N PHE A 289 16.77 6.26 16.84
CA PHE A 289 15.61 5.68 16.14
C PHE A 289 14.71 6.73 15.46
N GLY A 290 14.88 8.02 15.73
CA GLY A 290 14.04 9.05 15.11
C GLY A 290 12.79 9.38 15.91
N THR A 291 11.77 9.89 15.23
CA THR A 291 10.50 10.33 15.84
C THR A 291 9.47 9.20 15.76
N GLN A 292 8.78 8.89 16.86
CA GLN A 292 7.70 7.91 16.86
C GLN A 292 6.45 8.46 16.14
N LEU A 293 5.94 7.71 15.17
CA LEU A 293 4.76 8.08 14.37
C LEU A 293 3.50 7.33 14.75
N ALA A 294 3.60 6.03 15.02
CA ALA A 294 2.44 5.18 15.26
C ALA A 294 2.78 3.96 16.12
N GLY A 295 1.76 3.31 16.68
CA GLY A 295 1.90 2.08 17.45
C GLY A 295 2.58 2.32 18.80
N GLY A 296 3.27 1.28 19.29
CA GLY A 296 3.98 1.30 20.56
C GLY A 296 3.56 0.19 21.51
N HIS A 297 4.38 -0.03 22.53
CA HIS A 297 4.10 -0.95 23.63
C HIS A 297 3.81 -2.40 23.24
N THR A 298 4.55 -2.94 22.26
CA THR A 298 4.45 -4.32 21.76
C THR A 298 3.13 -4.67 21.06
N LEU A 299 2.24 -3.69 20.88
CA LEU A 299 1.00 -3.87 20.11
C LEU A 299 1.33 -3.97 18.61
N SER A 300 0.42 -4.58 17.85
CA SER A 300 0.68 -4.86 16.43
C SER A 300 0.62 -3.59 15.58
N GLY A 301 1.42 -3.55 14.52
CA GLY A 301 1.50 -2.44 13.59
C GLY A 301 2.81 -2.55 12.82
N GLU A 302 2.73 -2.79 11.51
CA GLU A 302 3.90 -2.97 10.63
C GLU A 302 3.56 -2.53 9.20
N GLY A 303 4.52 -2.68 8.27
CA GLY A 303 4.39 -2.21 6.89
C GLY A 303 3.95 -0.75 6.79
N PRO A 304 4.67 0.20 7.43
CA PRO A 304 4.32 1.62 7.35
C PRO A 304 4.59 2.15 5.94
N PHE A 305 3.61 2.82 5.35
CA PHE A 305 3.75 3.44 4.04
C PHE A 305 3.13 4.83 4.03
N ILE A 306 3.89 5.85 3.64
CA ILE A 306 3.42 7.23 3.56
C ILE A 306 3.30 7.69 2.12
N VAL A 307 2.16 8.30 1.80
CA VAL A 307 1.94 8.99 0.52
C VAL A 307 1.53 10.43 0.79
N TYR A 308 2.20 11.38 0.14
CA TYR A 308 1.69 12.74 0.05
C TYR A 308 0.71 12.85 -1.11
N ASP A 309 -0.51 13.30 -0.82
CA ASP A 309 -1.53 13.58 -1.81
C ASP A 309 -1.70 15.10 -1.91
N GLU A 310 -1.16 15.68 -2.99
CA GLU A 310 -1.15 17.12 -3.21
C GLU A 310 -2.57 17.71 -3.34
N GLU A 311 -3.48 16.98 -4.00
CA GLU A 311 -4.88 17.42 -4.19
C GLU A 311 -5.60 17.51 -2.84
N ALA A 312 -5.36 16.54 -1.95
CA ALA A 312 -5.92 16.55 -0.60
C ALA A 312 -5.13 17.45 0.38
N GLY A 313 -3.88 17.75 0.06
CA GLY A 313 -2.94 18.45 0.94
C GLY A 313 -2.66 17.68 2.23
N TRP A 314 -2.56 16.35 2.17
CA TRP A 314 -2.35 15.46 3.33
C TRP A 314 -1.25 14.44 3.05
N TYR A 315 -0.47 14.12 4.08
CA TYR A 315 0.28 12.89 4.15
C TYR A 315 -0.62 11.80 4.73
N TYR A 316 -0.80 10.70 4.02
CA TYR A 316 -1.51 9.52 4.51
C TYR A 316 -0.52 8.47 5.00
N LEU A 317 -0.69 7.99 6.23
CA LEU A 317 0.06 6.87 6.78
C LEU A 317 -0.81 5.62 6.74
N TYR A 318 -0.39 4.64 5.96
CA TYR A 318 -0.88 3.28 6.00
C TYR A 318 -0.03 2.44 6.96
N THR A 319 -0.66 1.53 7.69
CA THR A 319 0.01 0.47 8.48
C THR A 319 -0.91 -0.73 8.59
N THR A 320 -0.40 -1.90 8.95
CA THR A 320 -1.20 -3.12 9.07
C THR A 320 -1.16 -3.68 10.48
N TYR A 321 -2.33 -3.99 11.04
CA TYR A 321 -2.47 -4.57 12.37
C TYR A 321 -2.62 -6.09 12.32
N ASN A 322 -2.31 -6.72 13.46
CA ASN A 322 -2.25 -8.16 13.72
C ASN A 322 -1.19 -8.89 12.88
N TYR A 323 -1.22 -10.23 12.95
CA TYR A 323 -0.26 -11.10 12.28
C TYR A 323 -0.75 -11.53 10.90
N LEU A 324 0.19 -11.75 9.97
CA LEU A 324 -0.04 -11.92 8.53
C LEU A 324 -0.75 -13.22 8.12
N ASP A 325 -0.76 -14.23 8.98
CA ASP A 325 -1.29 -15.56 8.64
C ASP A 325 -2.80 -15.53 8.34
N SER A 326 -3.33 -16.64 7.83
CA SER A 326 -4.75 -16.75 7.47
C SER A 326 -5.73 -16.71 8.66
N VAL A 327 -5.27 -16.70 9.91
CA VAL A 327 -6.13 -16.89 11.08
C VAL A 327 -6.06 -15.78 12.12
N SER A 328 -5.11 -14.85 11.98
CA SER A 328 -4.84 -13.79 12.97
C SER A 328 -5.48 -12.45 12.62
N GLY A 329 -6.04 -12.30 11.42
CA GLY A 329 -6.84 -11.14 11.03
C GLY A 329 -6.00 -9.91 10.70
N TYR A 330 -5.03 -10.08 9.79
CA TYR A 330 -4.26 -8.96 9.23
C TYR A 330 -5.21 -7.93 8.59
N ASN A 331 -5.07 -6.65 8.93
CA ASN A 331 -5.98 -5.61 8.46
C ASN A 331 -5.30 -4.24 8.35
N MET A 332 -5.55 -3.55 7.24
CA MET A 332 -4.96 -2.25 6.93
C MET A 332 -5.62 -1.12 7.72
N ARG A 333 -4.80 -0.17 8.14
CA ARG A 333 -5.15 1.03 8.90
C ARG A 333 -4.66 2.27 8.17
N LEU A 334 -5.43 3.34 8.27
CA LEU A 334 -5.14 4.62 7.65
C LEU A 334 -5.27 5.78 8.65
N PHE A 335 -4.30 6.68 8.58
CA PHE A 335 -4.21 7.94 9.31
C PHE A 335 -3.76 9.05 8.35
N ARG A 336 -3.85 10.32 8.77
CA ARG A 336 -3.31 11.45 8.01
C ARG A 336 -2.64 12.51 8.89
N SER A 337 -1.75 13.29 8.28
CA SER A 337 -1.11 14.47 8.88
C SER A 337 -0.86 15.57 7.86
N LYS A 338 -0.73 16.82 8.33
CA LYS A 338 -0.24 17.94 7.50
C LYS A 338 1.28 17.96 7.36
N ASN A 339 2.01 17.25 8.23
CA ASN A 339 3.47 17.18 8.19
C ASN A 339 3.92 15.74 7.92
N PRO A 340 5.08 15.53 7.27
CA PRO A 340 5.62 14.19 7.01
C PRO A 340 5.96 13.43 8.30
N ASP A 341 6.33 14.14 9.37
CA ASP A 341 6.68 13.59 10.67
C ASP A 341 5.53 13.70 11.68
N GLY A 342 4.29 13.90 11.23
CA GLY A 342 3.08 13.86 12.04
C GLY A 342 2.72 15.17 12.78
N PRO A 343 1.80 15.11 13.76
CA PRO A 343 1.10 13.92 14.24
C PRO A 343 0.14 13.34 13.22
N TYR A 344 0.07 12.01 13.16
CA TYR A 344 -0.90 11.27 12.37
C TYR A 344 -2.14 10.97 13.20
N VAL A 345 -3.31 11.32 12.67
CA VAL A 345 -4.62 11.08 13.30
C VAL A 345 -5.58 10.38 12.35
N ASP A 346 -6.56 9.68 12.91
CA ASP A 346 -7.62 8.99 12.14
C ASP A 346 -8.86 9.89 11.92
N ALA A 347 -9.93 9.34 11.34
CA ALA A 347 -11.16 10.08 11.08
C ALA A 347 -11.85 10.56 12.37
N ALA A 348 -11.65 9.84 13.49
CA ALA A 348 -12.13 10.23 14.82
C ALA A 348 -11.19 11.18 15.56
N GLY A 349 -10.08 11.63 14.93
CA GLY A 349 -9.09 12.53 15.51
C GLY A 349 -8.16 11.88 16.53
N ARG A 350 -8.11 10.54 16.61
CA ARG A 350 -7.24 9.82 17.55
C ARG A 350 -5.85 9.67 16.97
N SER A 351 -4.84 9.87 17.82
CA SER A 351 -3.43 9.70 17.45
C SER A 351 -3.11 8.25 17.06
N ALA A 352 -2.24 8.09 16.08
CA ALA A 352 -1.68 6.80 15.69
C ALA A 352 -0.74 6.20 16.75
N VAL A 353 -0.18 7.01 17.66
CA VAL A 353 0.68 6.56 18.77
C VAL A 353 -0.18 6.01 19.91
N PHE A 354 0.25 4.89 20.48
CA PHE A 354 -0.41 4.26 21.62
C PHE A 354 0.18 4.74 22.94
N GLU A 355 -0.69 4.99 23.92
CA GLU A 355 -0.30 5.59 25.21
C GLU A 355 0.22 4.56 26.22
N ALA A 356 -0.14 3.29 26.03
CA ALA A 356 0.26 2.18 26.88
C ALA A 356 -0.05 0.83 26.22
N LYS A 357 0.53 -0.26 26.74
CA LYS A 357 0.24 -1.65 26.32
C LYS A 357 -1.24 -2.05 26.41
N ARG A 358 -2.01 -1.41 27.30
CA ARG A 358 -3.46 -1.66 27.45
C ARG A 358 -4.33 -0.86 26.48
N THR A 359 -3.74 -0.09 25.57
CA THR A 359 -4.48 0.69 24.58
C THR A 359 -5.32 -0.25 23.73
N ASN A 360 -6.60 0.07 23.55
CA ASN A 360 -7.42 -0.62 22.56
C ASN A 360 -7.04 -0.14 21.16
N GLN A 361 -6.07 -0.80 20.52
CA GLN A 361 -5.60 -0.42 19.19
C GLN A 361 -6.71 -0.37 18.14
N TYR A 362 -7.78 -1.15 18.32
CA TYR A 362 -8.88 -1.22 17.35
C TYR A 362 -9.71 0.06 17.28
N GLU A 363 -9.67 0.92 18.29
CA GLU A 363 -10.31 2.23 18.24
C GLU A 363 -9.48 3.25 17.43
N ARG A 364 -8.28 2.91 16.98
CA ARG A 364 -7.37 3.83 16.30
C ARG A 364 -7.12 3.41 14.85
N GLY A 365 -7.16 4.38 13.95
CA GLY A 365 -6.96 4.18 12.52
C GLY A 365 -8.22 3.70 11.81
N ILE A 366 -8.51 4.31 10.67
CA ILE A 366 -9.58 3.87 9.77
C ILE A 366 -9.24 2.45 9.32
N LYS A 367 -10.13 1.48 9.56
CA LYS A 367 -9.91 0.11 9.07
C LYS A 367 -10.26 0.06 7.59
N VAL A 368 -9.24 0.20 6.75
CA VAL A 368 -9.38 0.28 5.28
C VAL A 368 -9.95 -1.01 4.71
N MET A 369 -9.43 -2.16 5.17
CA MET A 369 -9.83 -3.48 4.72
C MET A 369 -9.53 -4.52 5.79
N GLY A 370 -10.39 -5.52 5.91
CA GLY A 370 -10.19 -6.71 6.76
C GLY A 370 -10.65 -7.96 6.00
N ASN A 371 -11.03 -9.02 6.71
CA ASN A 371 -11.48 -10.25 6.04
C ASN A 371 -12.92 -10.09 5.54
N TYR A 372 -13.18 -10.31 4.25
CA TYR A 372 -14.51 -10.17 3.68
C TYR A 372 -14.73 -11.09 2.47
N LYS A 373 -16.00 -11.29 2.11
CA LYS A 373 -16.38 -11.97 0.88
C LYS A 373 -17.71 -11.41 0.37
N PHE A 374 -17.72 -10.89 -0.85
CA PHE A 374 -18.96 -10.67 -1.61
C PHE A 374 -19.29 -11.92 -2.43
N THR A 375 -20.54 -12.06 -2.88
CA THR A 375 -20.92 -13.19 -3.76
C THR A 375 -20.16 -13.20 -5.08
N ALA A 376 -19.80 -12.02 -5.60
CA ALA A 376 -19.01 -11.83 -6.82
C ALA A 376 -17.50 -11.73 -6.54
N SER A 377 -16.97 -12.44 -5.53
CA SER A 377 -15.53 -12.47 -5.22
C SER A 377 -15.13 -13.79 -4.54
N ASP A 378 -13.86 -14.17 -4.65
CA ASP A 378 -13.30 -15.33 -3.91
C ASP A 378 -13.18 -15.07 -2.40
N GLY A 379 -13.22 -13.80 -2.01
CA GLY A 379 -13.12 -13.32 -0.63
C GLY A 379 -11.68 -13.23 -0.15
N TYR A 380 -11.35 -12.09 0.45
CA TYR A 380 -10.02 -11.78 0.94
C TYR A 380 -9.90 -12.05 2.43
N ARG A 381 -8.71 -12.50 2.81
CA ARG A 381 -8.33 -12.83 4.16
C ARG A 381 -6.91 -12.35 4.43
N SER A 382 -6.74 -11.71 5.57
CA SER A 382 -5.50 -11.08 5.96
C SER A 382 -4.91 -10.16 4.85
N PRO A 383 -5.71 -9.25 4.25
CA PRO A 383 -5.17 -8.28 3.30
C PRO A 383 -4.33 -7.24 4.04
N GLY A 384 -3.10 -6.99 3.57
CA GLY A 384 -2.23 -6.02 4.23
C GLY A 384 -0.83 -5.89 3.67
N HIS A 385 0.00 -5.21 4.45
CA HIS A 385 1.32 -4.70 4.07
C HIS A 385 1.25 -4.01 2.71
N CYS A 386 0.56 -2.87 2.70
CA CYS A 386 0.31 -2.15 1.46
C CYS A 386 1.39 -1.12 1.15
N SER A 387 1.51 -0.84 -0.13
CA SER A 387 1.99 0.42 -0.65
C SER A 387 0.86 1.15 -1.37
N ALA A 388 1.03 2.44 -1.61
CA ALA A 388 0.06 3.25 -2.33
C ALA A 388 0.76 4.32 -3.14
N PHE A 389 0.10 4.85 -4.17
CA PHE A 389 0.63 6.01 -4.89
C PHE A 389 -0.48 6.80 -5.59
N VAL A 390 -0.18 8.07 -5.87
CA VAL A 390 -0.93 8.91 -6.79
C VAL A 390 -0.19 8.91 -8.13
N ASP A 391 -0.83 8.48 -9.19
CA ASP A 391 -0.26 8.52 -10.53
C ASP A 391 -0.29 9.95 -11.09
N THR A 392 0.49 10.16 -12.15
CA THR A 392 0.56 11.37 -12.96
C THR A 392 -0.77 11.81 -13.57
N ASP A 393 -1.76 10.92 -13.71
CA ASP A 393 -3.11 11.24 -14.15
C ASP A 393 -4.07 11.60 -12.99
N GLY A 394 -3.57 11.62 -11.74
CA GLY A 394 -4.34 11.86 -10.52
C GLY A 394 -5.06 10.62 -9.96
N SER A 395 -5.00 9.48 -10.65
CA SER A 395 -5.56 8.21 -10.14
C SER A 395 -4.78 7.74 -8.92
N ARG A 396 -5.47 7.15 -7.94
CA ARG A 396 -4.86 6.61 -6.73
C ARG A 396 -5.00 5.10 -6.70
N TYR A 397 -3.95 4.42 -6.28
CA TYR A 397 -3.95 2.97 -6.19
C TYR A 397 -3.38 2.51 -4.84
N LEU A 398 -4.01 1.48 -4.29
CA LEU A 398 -3.57 0.72 -3.12
C LEU A 398 -3.13 -0.66 -3.59
N ILE A 399 -1.90 -1.04 -3.29
CA ILE A 399 -1.29 -2.31 -3.69
C ILE A 399 -0.93 -3.07 -2.43
N TYR A 400 -1.32 -4.34 -2.34
CA TYR A 400 -1.12 -5.14 -1.13
C TYR A 400 -1.10 -6.62 -1.47
N HIS A 401 -0.71 -7.47 -0.52
CA HIS A 401 -0.91 -8.91 -0.65
C HIS A 401 -2.12 -9.35 0.17
N THR A 402 -2.78 -10.42 -0.27
CA THR A 402 -3.86 -11.03 0.50
C THR A 402 -3.85 -12.54 0.36
N ARG A 403 -4.30 -13.22 1.41
CA ARG A 403 -4.75 -14.62 1.35
C ARG A 403 -6.23 -14.65 0.98
N PHE A 404 -6.79 -15.85 0.86
CA PHE A 404 -8.16 -16.05 0.42
C PHE A 404 -8.98 -16.88 1.41
N ALA A 405 -10.30 -16.69 1.38
CA ALA A 405 -11.22 -17.34 2.32
C ALA A 405 -11.09 -18.87 2.36
N SER A 406 -10.70 -19.50 1.23
CA SER A 406 -10.67 -20.96 1.06
C SER A 406 -9.30 -21.53 0.64
N SER A 407 -8.20 -20.78 0.77
CA SER A 407 -6.89 -21.18 0.20
C SER A 407 -5.72 -21.27 1.20
N GLY A 408 -6.03 -21.28 2.51
CA GLY A 408 -4.99 -21.34 3.56
C GLY A 408 -4.00 -20.18 3.46
N GLU A 409 -2.71 -20.49 3.42
CA GLU A 409 -1.61 -19.52 3.34
C GLU A 409 -1.25 -19.09 1.92
N PHE A 410 -1.92 -19.61 0.88
CA PHE A 410 -1.73 -19.12 -0.47
C PHE A 410 -2.13 -17.64 -0.55
N PHE A 411 -1.28 -16.84 -1.19
CA PHE A 411 -1.46 -15.40 -1.31
C PHE A 411 -1.06 -14.90 -2.69
N GLU A 412 -1.62 -13.76 -3.06
CA GLU A 412 -1.30 -13.03 -4.29
C GLU A 412 -1.33 -11.52 -4.02
N ALA A 413 -0.67 -10.76 -4.89
CA ALA A 413 -0.81 -9.31 -4.93
C ALA A 413 -2.20 -8.90 -5.46
N ARG A 414 -2.74 -7.80 -4.94
CA ARG A 414 -3.97 -7.15 -5.39
C ARG A 414 -3.75 -5.65 -5.53
N VAL A 415 -4.52 -5.04 -6.42
CA VAL A 415 -4.54 -3.59 -6.64
C VAL A 415 -5.98 -3.13 -6.56
N HIS A 416 -6.28 -2.16 -5.70
CA HIS A 416 -7.56 -1.49 -5.65
C HIS A 416 -7.36 -0.01 -5.99
N GLN A 417 -8.26 0.56 -6.79
CA GLN A 417 -8.31 2.01 -6.94
C GLN A 417 -8.75 2.66 -5.63
N GLN A 418 -8.33 3.90 -5.41
CA GLN A 418 -8.84 4.74 -4.34
C GLN A 418 -9.37 6.06 -4.91
N PHE A 419 -10.32 6.65 -4.20
CA PHE A 419 -10.91 7.95 -4.55
C PHE A 419 -10.95 8.81 -3.30
N LEU A 420 -10.68 10.11 -3.42
CA LEU A 420 -10.96 11.00 -2.29
C LEU A 420 -12.47 11.03 -2.06
N ASN A 421 -12.90 10.99 -0.80
CA ASN A 421 -14.24 11.42 -0.43
C ASN A 421 -14.27 12.94 -0.17
N SER A 422 -15.45 13.48 0.16
CA SER A 422 -15.62 14.92 0.43
C SER A 422 -14.80 15.45 1.62
N GLU A 423 -14.37 14.56 2.52
CA GLU A 423 -13.57 14.90 3.71
C GLU A 423 -12.06 14.80 3.44
N GLY A 424 -11.65 14.48 2.21
CA GLY A 424 -10.26 14.28 1.85
C GLY A 424 -9.68 13.04 2.53
N TRP A 425 -10.40 11.93 2.49
CA TRP A 425 -9.89 10.59 2.82
C TRP A 425 -9.97 9.69 1.58
N PRO A 426 -8.93 8.90 1.26
CA PRO A 426 -9.00 7.92 0.19
C PRO A 426 -9.89 6.74 0.61
N VAL A 427 -11.06 6.61 -0.03
CA VAL A 427 -11.93 5.44 0.05
C VAL A 427 -11.49 4.41 -0.99
N THR A 428 -11.38 3.15 -0.57
CA THR A 428 -10.91 2.05 -1.42
C THR A 428 -12.07 1.44 -2.22
N ALA A 429 -11.88 1.26 -3.52
CA ALA A 429 -12.84 0.60 -4.41
C ALA A 429 -13.20 -0.81 -3.92
N VAL A 430 -14.41 -1.28 -4.27
CA VAL A 430 -14.95 -2.54 -3.75
C VAL A 430 -14.26 -3.75 -4.37
N PHE A 431 -14.00 -3.71 -5.67
CA PHE A 431 -13.31 -4.76 -6.41
C PHE A 431 -11.91 -4.31 -6.83
N GLU A 432 -11.10 -5.28 -7.27
CA GLU A 432 -9.79 -5.01 -7.82
C GLU A 432 -9.81 -4.15 -9.10
N ASN A 433 -8.65 -3.54 -9.40
CA ASN A 433 -8.47 -2.70 -10.57
C ASN A 433 -8.56 -3.50 -11.88
N ARG A 434 -9.55 -3.15 -12.71
CA ARG A 434 -9.67 -3.59 -14.11
C ARG A 434 -9.58 -2.44 -15.11
N GLY A 435 -9.06 -1.29 -14.68
CA GLY A 435 -8.95 -0.07 -15.48
C GLY A 435 -10.25 0.71 -15.64
N ASP A 436 -11.28 0.39 -14.85
CA ASP A 436 -12.51 1.17 -14.76
C ASP A 436 -12.23 2.63 -14.37
N LYS A 437 -13.06 3.55 -14.84
CA LYS A 437 -12.91 4.99 -14.57
C LYS A 437 -14.18 5.54 -13.95
N ILE A 438 -14.03 6.20 -12.80
CA ILE A 438 -15.14 6.85 -12.10
C ILE A 438 -15.68 8.01 -12.93
N SER A 439 -17.00 8.20 -12.92
CA SER A 439 -17.64 9.33 -13.60
C SER A 439 -17.43 10.61 -12.77
N PRO A 440 -16.67 11.62 -13.24
CA PRO A 440 -16.47 12.85 -12.49
C PRO A 440 -17.79 13.59 -12.23
N GLU A 441 -18.78 13.48 -13.11
CA GLU A 441 -20.10 14.10 -12.97
C GLU A 441 -21.08 13.27 -12.11
N GLY A 442 -20.65 12.10 -11.62
CA GLY A 442 -21.45 11.17 -10.84
C GLY A 442 -22.42 10.31 -11.66
N TYR A 443 -23.46 9.80 -10.99
CA TYR A 443 -24.39 8.81 -11.53
C TYR A 443 -25.85 9.16 -11.24
N GLY A 444 -26.76 8.75 -12.14
CA GLY A 444 -28.19 9.03 -12.00
C GLY A 444 -28.86 8.23 -10.88
N LYS A 445 -29.81 8.83 -10.15
CA LYS A 445 -30.52 8.15 -9.04
C LYS A 445 -31.18 6.81 -9.41
N LYS A 446 -31.64 6.65 -10.66
CA LYS A 446 -32.21 5.40 -11.16
C LYS A 446 -31.15 4.30 -11.37
N GLN A 447 -29.94 4.70 -11.78
CA GLN A 447 -28.80 3.79 -11.91
C GLN A 447 -28.34 3.33 -10.53
N ILE A 448 -28.30 4.25 -9.56
CA ILE A 448 -27.93 3.96 -8.17
C ILE A 448 -29.00 3.10 -7.47
N ALA A 449 -30.28 3.44 -7.57
CA ALA A 449 -31.33 2.75 -6.81
C ALA A 449 -31.41 1.25 -7.15
N GLY A 450 -31.57 0.41 -6.13
CA GLY A 450 -31.63 -1.05 -6.26
C GLY A 450 -31.33 -1.78 -4.96
N GLU A 451 -31.21 -3.09 -5.06
CA GLU A 451 -30.77 -3.96 -3.96
C GLU A 451 -29.25 -4.13 -4.03
N TYR A 452 -28.62 -4.12 -2.86
CA TYR A 452 -27.18 -4.18 -2.70
C TYR A 452 -26.81 -5.23 -1.66
N GLU A 453 -25.70 -5.91 -1.90
CA GLU A 453 -24.91 -6.50 -0.84
C GLU A 453 -24.12 -5.38 -0.15
N ILE A 454 -24.13 -5.35 1.18
CA ILE A 454 -23.36 -4.40 2.00
C ILE A 454 -22.47 -5.15 3.01
N ILE A 455 -21.24 -4.69 3.14
CA ILE A 455 -20.27 -5.11 4.17
C ILE A 455 -19.84 -3.87 4.94
N ASN A 456 -19.82 -3.99 6.28
CA ASN A 456 -19.14 -3.04 7.16
C ASN A 456 -17.91 -3.73 7.75
N HIS A 457 -16.72 -3.21 7.47
CA HIS A 457 -15.47 -3.76 7.99
C HIS A 457 -15.31 -3.62 9.50
N GLY A 458 -16.11 -2.75 10.14
CA GLY A 458 -16.01 -2.42 11.55
C GLY A 458 -14.63 -1.87 11.90
N THR A 459 -14.26 -1.92 13.17
CA THR A 459 -12.92 -1.49 13.63
C THR A 459 -12.14 -2.61 14.30
N VAL A 460 -12.79 -3.69 14.74
CA VAL A 460 -12.14 -4.82 15.43
C VAL A 460 -11.45 -5.78 14.45
N SER A 461 -10.48 -6.56 14.95
CA SER A 461 -9.92 -7.67 14.18
C SER A 461 -10.99 -8.70 13.82
N ASP A 462 -10.88 -9.26 12.63
CA ASP A 462 -11.75 -10.36 12.19
C ASP A 462 -11.20 -11.73 12.65
N GLY A 463 -9.94 -11.79 13.12
CA GLY A 463 -9.24 -13.04 13.40
C GLY A 463 -9.30 -13.97 12.18
N SER A 464 -9.82 -15.18 12.37
CA SER A 464 -10.04 -16.16 11.30
C SER A 464 -11.38 -16.00 10.58
N SER A 465 -12.28 -15.15 11.08
CA SER A 465 -13.62 -14.95 10.52
C SER A 465 -13.55 -14.19 9.20
N VAL A 466 -14.47 -14.46 8.29
CA VAL A 466 -14.66 -13.72 7.05
C VAL A 466 -16.02 -13.04 7.11
N LYS A 467 -16.08 -11.73 6.82
CA LYS A 467 -17.36 -11.02 6.82
C LYS A 467 -18.16 -11.37 5.58
N GLU A 468 -19.37 -11.85 5.82
CA GLU A 468 -20.37 -12.11 4.79
C GLU A 468 -21.29 -10.89 4.60
N PRO A 469 -21.81 -10.66 3.39
CA PRO A 469 -22.61 -9.48 3.11
C PRO A 469 -24.00 -9.59 3.74
N ARG A 470 -24.67 -8.44 3.81
CA ARG A 470 -26.10 -8.34 4.12
C ARG A 470 -26.81 -7.65 2.97
N ILE A 471 -28.12 -7.85 2.87
CA ILE A 471 -28.91 -7.20 1.81
C ILE A 471 -29.51 -5.89 2.33
N VAL A 472 -29.36 -4.84 1.53
CA VAL A 472 -30.01 -3.54 1.72
C VAL A 472 -30.63 -3.07 0.41
N LYS A 473 -31.59 -2.15 0.50
CA LYS A 473 -32.21 -1.50 -0.65
C LYS A 473 -31.99 0.00 -0.58
N LEU A 474 -31.30 0.54 -1.58
CA LEU A 474 -31.15 1.98 -1.79
C LEU A 474 -32.34 2.45 -2.65
N LYS A 475 -33.30 3.13 -2.03
CA LYS A 475 -34.49 3.65 -2.72
C LYS A 475 -34.17 4.97 -3.40
N SER A 476 -34.85 5.25 -4.52
CA SER A 476 -34.66 6.47 -5.32
C SER A 476 -35.00 7.78 -4.58
N ASN A 477 -35.74 7.71 -3.47
CA ASN A 477 -36.02 8.83 -2.58
C ASN A 477 -34.89 9.10 -1.56
N GLY A 478 -33.77 8.38 -1.63
CA GLY A 478 -32.62 8.56 -0.72
C GLY A 478 -32.70 7.77 0.58
N THR A 479 -33.61 6.80 0.73
CA THR A 479 -33.66 5.94 1.93
C THR A 479 -32.95 4.61 1.71
N ILE A 480 -32.29 4.12 2.77
CA ILE A 480 -31.67 2.79 2.87
C ILE A 480 -32.56 1.95 3.79
N THR A 481 -32.97 0.78 3.33
CA THR A 481 -33.73 -0.18 4.15
C THR A 481 -33.11 -1.56 4.10
N GLY A 482 -32.97 -2.22 5.24
CA GLY A 482 -32.47 -3.59 5.37
C GLY A 482 -32.68 -4.13 6.77
N GLU A 483 -32.34 -5.39 7.01
CA GLU A 483 -32.55 -6.03 8.33
C GLU A 483 -31.72 -5.34 9.43
N LYS A 484 -30.44 -5.04 9.15
CA LYS A 484 -29.49 -4.45 10.10
C LYS A 484 -29.03 -3.04 9.77
N TYR A 485 -29.23 -2.59 8.54
CA TYR A 485 -28.74 -1.32 8.05
C TYR A 485 -29.91 -0.50 7.53
N ASN A 486 -30.23 0.57 8.23
CA ASN A 486 -31.30 1.51 7.86
C ASN A 486 -30.77 2.93 7.95
N GLY A 487 -31.30 3.81 7.10
CA GLY A 487 -30.97 5.23 7.12
C GLY A 487 -31.15 5.90 5.77
N THR A 488 -30.21 6.75 5.37
CA THR A 488 -30.34 7.57 4.15
C THR A 488 -29.05 7.62 3.33
N TRP A 489 -29.18 7.97 2.06
CA TRP A 489 -28.07 8.27 1.16
C TRP A 489 -28.39 9.52 0.33
N LYS A 490 -27.37 10.33 0.06
CA LYS A 490 -27.45 11.50 -0.81
C LYS A 490 -26.19 11.61 -1.67
N THR A 491 -26.34 12.12 -2.88
CA THR A 491 -25.22 12.44 -3.77
C THR A 491 -25.01 13.94 -3.85
N THR A 492 -23.77 14.35 -4.08
CA THR A 492 -23.44 15.75 -4.38
C THR A 492 -23.52 15.96 -5.90
N GLY A 493 -24.44 16.82 -6.34
CA GLY A 493 -24.72 17.02 -7.77
C GLY A 493 -23.48 17.47 -8.55
N GLY A 494 -23.24 16.82 -9.69
CA GLY A 494 -22.08 17.10 -10.55
C GLY A 494 -20.76 16.50 -10.05
N THR A 495 -20.81 15.58 -9.08
CA THR A 495 -19.65 14.88 -8.53
C THR A 495 -19.96 13.40 -8.30
N TYR A 496 -18.94 12.56 -8.13
CA TYR A 496 -19.11 11.17 -7.67
C TYR A 496 -19.33 11.01 -6.15
N TYR A 497 -19.26 12.09 -5.37
CA TYR A 497 -19.39 12.03 -3.92
C TYR A 497 -20.78 11.61 -3.46
N ALA A 498 -20.81 10.85 -2.38
CA ALA A 498 -22.01 10.42 -1.70
C ALA A 498 -21.80 10.40 -0.18
N ASP A 499 -22.84 10.80 0.55
CA ASP A 499 -22.92 10.61 1.99
C ASP A 499 -23.99 9.56 2.30
N PHE A 500 -23.70 8.73 3.29
CA PHE A 500 -24.59 7.70 3.79
C PHE A 500 -24.76 7.89 5.29
N GLU A 501 -25.99 8.02 5.76
CA GLU A 501 -26.30 7.93 7.18
C GLU A 501 -26.83 6.53 7.44
N ILE A 502 -26.07 5.70 8.17
CA ILE A 502 -26.43 4.31 8.45
C ILE A 502 -26.41 4.11 9.95
N ASN A 503 -27.57 3.77 10.53
CA ASN A 503 -27.74 3.56 11.98
C ASN A 503 -27.22 4.73 12.84
N GLY A 504 -27.36 5.97 12.35
CA GLY A 504 -26.96 7.20 13.05
C GLY A 504 -25.48 7.58 12.90
N ILE A 505 -24.71 6.87 12.07
CA ILE A 505 -23.32 7.22 11.73
C ILE A 505 -23.30 7.78 10.31
N VAL A 506 -22.58 8.89 10.11
CA VAL A 506 -22.35 9.47 8.79
C VAL A 506 -21.08 8.87 8.18
N PHE A 507 -21.20 8.41 6.94
CA PHE A 507 -20.13 7.90 6.11
C PHE A 507 -20.00 8.76 4.86
N HIS A 508 -18.78 9.17 4.54
CA HIS A 508 -18.44 9.96 3.35
C HIS A 508 -17.72 9.08 2.35
N GLY A 509 -18.19 9.09 1.10
CA GLY A 509 -17.71 8.16 0.11
C GLY A 509 -18.06 8.54 -1.31
N VAL A 510 -18.07 7.52 -2.17
CA VAL A 510 -18.30 7.66 -3.61
C VAL A 510 -19.20 6.54 -4.12
N PHE A 511 -19.91 6.81 -5.22
CA PHE A 511 -20.43 5.75 -6.10
C PHE A 511 -19.44 5.50 -7.22
N PHE A 512 -19.30 4.25 -7.64
CA PHE A 512 -18.40 3.85 -8.72
C PHE A 512 -18.98 2.66 -9.49
N GLU A 513 -19.14 2.81 -10.80
CA GLU A 513 -19.48 1.70 -11.69
C GLU A 513 -18.21 0.92 -12.04
N GLN A 514 -18.14 -0.33 -11.59
CA GLN A 514 -16.93 -1.15 -11.59
C GLN A 514 -17.26 -2.58 -12.05
N HIS A 515 -16.32 -3.21 -12.74
CA HIS A 515 -16.41 -4.64 -13.04
C HIS A 515 -16.16 -5.48 -11.78
N ASP A 516 -17.07 -6.41 -11.48
CA ASP A 516 -16.92 -7.34 -10.36
C ASP A 516 -15.87 -8.43 -10.60
N GLU A 517 -15.54 -9.18 -9.55
CA GLU A 517 -14.58 -10.29 -9.60
C GLU A 517 -15.26 -11.64 -9.93
N SER A 518 -16.51 -11.63 -10.36
CA SER A 518 -17.16 -12.85 -10.86
C SER A 518 -16.52 -13.32 -12.16
N ARG A 519 -16.75 -14.58 -12.52
CA ARG A 519 -16.26 -15.13 -13.81
C ARG A 519 -16.81 -14.35 -15.00
N GLU A 520 -18.04 -13.88 -14.89
CA GLU A 520 -18.74 -13.10 -15.90
C GLU A 520 -18.21 -11.65 -15.96
N CYS A 521 -17.46 -11.20 -14.95
CA CYS A 521 -16.86 -9.87 -14.87
C CYS A 521 -17.92 -8.81 -15.18
N ASN A 522 -18.97 -8.76 -14.37
CA ASN A 522 -20.13 -7.92 -14.63
C ASN A 522 -19.84 -6.47 -14.25
N LEU A 523 -20.20 -5.53 -15.13
CA LEU A 523 -20.26 -4.12 -14.74
C LEU A 523 -21.42 -3.90 -13.76
N VAL A 524 -21.10 -3.45 -12.55
CA VAL A 524 -22.08 -3.22 -11.47
C VAL A 524 -21.84 -1.87 -10.80
N MET A 525 -22.91 -1.29 -10.26
CA MET A 525 -22.79 -0.10 -9.42
C MET A 525 -22.28 -0.49 -8.04
N THR A 526 -21.28 0.21 -7.52
CA THR A 526 -20.74 0.02 -6.18
C THR A 526 -20.73 1.33 -5.40
N PHE A 527 -20.61 1.25 -4.08
CA PHE A 527 -20.24 2.37 -3.24
C PHE A 527 -19.21 1.96 -2.20
N THR A 528 -18.39 2.91 -1.79
CA THR A 528 -17.40 2.77 -0.72
C THR A 528 -17.36 4.06 0.08
N ALA A 529 -17.36 3.96 1.41
CA ALA A 529 -17.41 5.13 2.29
C ALA A 529 -16.70 4.87 3.63
N ILE A 530 -16.10 5.92 4.18
CA ILE A 530 -15.46 5.95 5.50
C ILE A 530 -16.34 6.74 6.46
N GLY A 531 -16.58 6.17 7.64
CA GLY A 531 -17.34 6.80 8.71
C GLY A 531 -16.45 7.62 9.64
N GLU A 532 -17.04 8.63 10.27
CA GLU A 532 -16.39 9.44 11.32
C GLU A 532 -15.93 8.60 12.54
N ASN A 533 -16.41 7.35 12.64
CA ASN A 533 -16.08 6.38 13.68
C ASN A 533 -14.96 5.39 13.28
N ASN A 534 -14.21 5.65 12.20
CA ASN A 534 -13.14 4.80 11.64
C ASN A 534 -13.62 3.50 10.96
N GLU A 535 -14.93 3.31 10.78
CA GLU A 535 -15.46 2.17 10.04
C GLU A 535 -15.48 2.43 8.53
N THR A 536 -15.34 1.37 7.74
CA THR A 536 -15.46 1.42 6.27
C THR A 536 -16.63 0.55 5.83
N VAL A 537 -17.51 1.10 4.99
CA VAL A 537 -18.66 0.38 4.42
C VAL A 537 -18.56 0.31 2.91
N TRP A 538 -18.77 -0.88 2.38
CA TRP A 538 -18.79 -1.16 0.94
C TRP A 538 -20.13 -1.75 0.55
N GLY A 539 -20.58 -1.47 -0.67
CA GLY A 539 -21.69 -2.20 -1.26
C GLY A 539 -21.58 -2.38 -2.75
N MET A 540 -22.12 -3.50 -3.22
CA MET A 540 -22.26 -3.83 -4.65
C MET A 540 -23.74 -4.03 -4.98
N LYS A 541 -24.18 -3.48 -6.11
CA LYS A 541 -25.55 -3.63 -6.58
C LYS A 541 -25.76 -5.05 -7.10
N ILE A 542 -26.84 -5.68 -6.68
CA ILE A 542 -27.27 -7.00 -7.18
C ILE A 542 -27.95 -6.79 -8.53
N LYS A 543 -27.58 -7.61 -9.51
CA LYS A 543 -28.21 -7.61 -10.84
C LYS A 543 -29.63 -8.18 -10.81
#